data_AF-A0A926D7H8-F1
#
_entry.id   AF-A0A926D7H8-F1
#
_cell.length_a   1.000
_cell.length_b   1.000
_cell.length_c   1.000
_cell.angle_alpha   90.00
_cell.angle_beta   90.00
_cell.angle_gamma   90.00
#
_symmetry.space_group_name_H-M   'P 1'
#
loop_
_entity.id
_entity.type
_entity.pdbx_description
1 polymer ?
#
loop_
_entity_poly.entity_id
_entity_poly.type
_entity_poly.pdbx_seq_one_letter_code
_entity_poly.pdbx_strand_id
1 'polypeptide(L)'
;MTNMETVITKSGGWKPEEVELLNTEVQRAERDNLPLRIVFDSVAQKTGRKSGSVRNFYYANRGNLLKAGIINGRRPALPFTPFDHSEVEHLLRTVLGAQAQGVSVRRCTLEMGRGDRSAMLRYQNKYRSLVKTHPALVKEVIRKMRQEGVACYDPYDQPVKIKGEPVVDEGTALLMGMRQDLEKIPGLHADQFLDGLMTLASAAVGKTSRRKIMELDRISVKYDLLLLRTEKLEQENIQLREALASYSKSLKQAGKENEALSQRIEVLKEKTLPVFTLARQLVKENSAAMEMFQPLVEAEKMIAEP
;
A
#
# COMPACT_ATOMS: atom_id res chain seq x y z
N MET A 1 10.56 16.79 -34.23
CA MET A 1 10.01 16.11 -33.04
C MET A 1 11.18 15.57 -32.25
N THR A 2 11.41 16.09 -31.04
CA THR A 2 12.52 15.64 -30.18
C THR A 2 12.23 14.22 -29.68
N ASN A 3 13.28 13.42 -29.41
CA ASN A 3 13.15 12.04 -28.92
C ASN A 3 12.32 11.90 -27.63
N MET A 4 12.11 12.99 -26.88
CA MET A 4 11.25 13.01 -25.68
C MET A 4 9.75 12.99 -26.00
N GLU A 5 9.29 13.77 -26.99
CA GLU A 5 7.86 13.85 -27.35
C GLU A 5 7.29 12.48 -27.81
N THR A 6 8.13 11.67 -28.46
CA THR A 6 7.76 10.33 -28.93
C THR A 6 7.62 9.30 -27.81
N VAL A 7 8.34 9.48 -26.69
CA VAL A 7 8.22 8.61 -25.51
C VAL A 7 7.01 9.00 -24.66
N ILE A 8 6.71 10.30 -24.57
CA ILE A 8 5.60 10.85 -23.79
C ILE A 8 4.24 10.45 -24.37
N THR A 9 4.07 10.53 -25.69
CA THR A 9 2.81 10.21 -26.39
C THR A 9 2.37 8.75 -26.25
N LYS A 10 3.31 7.82 -26.05
CA LYS A 10 3.00 6.39 -25.81
C LYS A 10 2.72 6.04 -24.34
N SER A 11 2.91 6.96 -23.41
CA SER A 11 3.02 6.64 -21.99
C SER A 11 1.78 6.90 -21.13
N GLY A 12 0.62 7.17 -21.72
CA GLY A 12 -0.67 7.08 -21.01
C GLY A 12 -0.80 8.03 -19.81
N GLY A 13 -0.52 9.33 -20.01
CA GLY A 13 -0.82 10.38 -19.03
C GLY A 13 0.35 10.83 -18.15
N TRP A 14 1.60 10.64 -18.59
CA TRP A 14 2.78 11.26 -18.00
C TRP A 14 3.04 12.62 -18.64
N LYS A 15 3.24 13.66 -17.83
CA LYS A 15 3.54 15.00 -18.35
C LYS A 15 5.02 15.11 -18.72
N PRO A 16 5.40 15.92 -19.73
CA PRO A 16 6.79 16.12 -20.12
C PRO A 16 7.69 16.51 -18.94
N GLU A 17 7.21 17.38 -18.06
CA GLU A 17 7.97 17.90 -16.91
C GLU A 17 8.26 16.79 -15.88
N GLU A 18 7.34 15.84 -15.71
CA GLU A 18 7.52 14.69 -14.83
C GLU A 18 8.58 13.72 -15.36
N VAL A 19 8.67 13.58 -16.69
CA VAL A 19 9.66 12.75 -17.36
C VAL A 19 11.04 13.38 -17.27
N GLU A 20 11.16 14.69 -17.51
CA GLU A 20 12.42 15.43 -17.34
C GLU A 20 12.94 15.39 -15.90
N LEU A 21 12.04 15.54 -14.92
CA LEU A 21 12.39 15.43 -13.51
C LEU A 21 12.91 14.02 -13.17
N LEU A 22 12.24 12.97 -13.63
CA LEU A 22 12.70 11.60 -13.44
C LEU A 22 14.09 11.39 -14.05
N ASN A 23 14.33 11.91 -15.24
CA ASN A 23 15.62 11.79 -15.91
C ASN A 23 16.74 12.46 -15.11
N THR A 24 16.50 13.69 -14.63
CA THR A 24 17.44 14.46 -13.82
C THR A 24 17.81 13.73 -12.53
N GLU A 25 16.82 13.17 -11.84
CA GLU A 25 17.03 12.43 -10.59
C GLU A 25 17.74 11.08 -10.83
N VAL A 26 17.48 10.40 -11.94
CA VAL A 26 18.23 9.17 -12.31
C VAL A 26 19.70 9.50 -12.58
N GLN A 27 20.00 10.55 -13.34
CA GLN A 27 21.39 10.96 -13.61
C GLN A 27 22.13 11.40 -12.35
N ARG A 28 21.43 12.07 -11.43
CA ARG A 28 21.98 12.40 -10.11
C ARG A 28 22.33 11.13 -9.33
N ALA A 29 21.40 10.17 -9.26
CA ALA A 29 21.66 8.92 -8.55
C ALA A 29 22.77 8.08 -9.19
N GLU A 30 22.94 8.12 -10.50
CA GLU A 30 24.07 7.48 -11.19
C GLU A 30 25.41 8.13 -10.79
N ARG A 31 25.48 9.47 -10.71
CA ARG A 31 26.67 10.21 -10.25
C ARG A 31 26.99 9.93 -8.79
N ASP A 32 25.96 9.92 -7.94
CA ASP A 32 26.09 9.77 -6.49
C ASP A 32 26.12 8.29 -6.04
N ASN A 33 26.10 7.35 -7.01
CA ASN A 33 26.02 5.89 -6.79
C ASN A 33 24.87 5.47 -5.84
N LEU A 34 23.72 6.14 -5.95
CA LEU A 34 22.54 5.91 -5.11
C LEU A 34 21.62 4.84 -5.71
N PRO A 35 20.92 4.05 -4.88
CA PRO A 35 19.93 3.11 -5.35
C PRO A 35 18.74 3.79 -6.05
N LEU A 36 18.29 3.24 -7.19
CA LEU A 36 17.11 3.73 -7.93
C LEU A 36 15.83 3.80 -7.09
N ARG A 37 15.74 3.07 -5.98
CA ARG A 37 14.64 3.20 -5.03
C ARG A 37 14.50 4.65 -4.51
N ILE A 38 15.62 5.27 -4.15
CA ILE A 38 15.65 6.66 -3.64
C ILE A 38 15.17 7.63 -4.71
N VAL A 39 15.56 7.40 -5.97
CA VAL A 39 15.09 8.18 -7.12
C VAL A 39 13.58 8.11 -7.26
N PHE A 40 13.01 6.91 -7.22
CA PHE A 40 11.57 6.73 -7.39
C PHE A 40 10.78 7.38 -6.26
N ASP A 41 11.29 7.31 -5.02
CA ASP A 41 10.68 7.95 -3.86
C ASP A 41 10.78 9.49 -3.94
N SER A 42 11.93 10.05 -4.36
CA SER A 42 12.15 11.49 -4.59
C SER A 42 11.20 12.04 -5.68
N VAL A 43 11.13 11.37 -6.83
CA VAL A 43 10.27 11.78 -7.95
C VAL A 43 8.80 11.64 -7.56
N ALA A 44 8.43 10.59 -6.84
CA ALA A 44 7.06 10.42 -6.32
C ALA A 44 6.64 11.57 -5.41
N GLN A 45 7.52 11.98 -4.49
CA GLN A 45 7.26 13.10 -3.59
C GLN A 45 7.07 14.42 -4.34
N LYS A 46 7.91 14.69 -5.34
CA LYS A 46 7.86 15.93 -6.13
C LYS A 46 6.71 16.01 -7.12
N THR A 47 6.28 14.88 -7.69
CA THR A 47 5.19 14.81 -8.69
C THR A 47 3.82 14.53 -8.09
N GLY A 48 3.75 14.13 -6.82
CA GLY A 48 2.53 13.64 -6.18
C GLY A 48 2.09 12.26 -6.67
N ARG A 49 2.91 11.57 -7.47
CA ARG A 49 2.64 10.20 -7.94
C ARG A 49 3.03 9.16 -6.89
N LYS A 50 2.46 7.96 -7.01
CA LYS A 50 2.91 6.81 -6.21
C LYS A 50 4.29 6.32 -6.70
N SER A 51 5.23 6.07 -5.80
CA SER A 51 6.57 5.52 -6.10
C SER A 51 6.53 4.28 -7.01
N GLY A 52 5.57 3.37 -6.80
CA GLY A 52 5.36 2.21 -7.68
C GLY A 52 4.96 2.59 -9.12
N SER A 53 4.23 3.68 -9.33
CA SER A 53 3.88 4.18 -10.66
C SER A 53 5.11 4.75 -11.38
N VAL A 54 5.94 5.51 -10.67
CA VAL A 54 7.22 6.03 -11.18
C VAL A 54 8.15 4.89 -11.59
N ARG A 55 8.31 3.90 -10.69
CA ARG A 55 9.09 2.68 -10.96
C ARG A 55 8.58 1.96 -12.21
N ASN A 56 7.26 1.76 -12.33
CA ASN A 56 6.66 1.04 -13.45
C ASN A 56 6.89 1.78 -14.76
N PHE A 57 6.68 3.09 -14.78
CA PHE A 57 6.97 3.93 -15.94
C PHE A 57 8.44 3.84 -16.35
N TYR A 58 9.35 3.99 -15.39
CA TYR A 58 10.79 3.89 -15.64
C TYR A 58 11.14 2.56 -16.29
N TYR A 59 10.69 1.43 -15.75
CA TYR A 59 11.05 0.13 -16.30
C TYR A 59 10.37 -0.19 -17.64
N ALA A 60 9.12 0.25 -17.83
CA ALA A 60 8.40 0.08 -19.09
C ALA A 60 9.05 0.87 -20.24
N ASN A 61 9.55 2.07 -19.94
CA ASN A 61 10.17 2.95 -20.92
C ASN A 61 11.70 2.89 -20.95
N ARG A 62 12.34 2.11 -20.07
CA ARG A 62 13.80 2.03 -19.93
C ARG A 62 14.52 1.84 -21.27
N GLY A 63 14.03 0.94 -22.11
CA GLY A 63 14.62 0.70 -23.43
C GLY A 63 14.60 1.93 -24.34
N ASN A 64 13.53 2.73 -24.28
CA ASN A 64 13.41 3.99 -25.02
C ASN A 64 14.29 5.08 -24.39
N LEU A 65 14.36 5.13 -23.06
CA LEU A 65 15.22 6.06 -22.32
C LEU A 65 16.72 5.80 -22.59
N LEU A 66 17.14 4.53 -22.69
CA LEU A 66 18.52 4.18 -23.12
C LEU A 66 18.77 4.62 -24.56
N LYS A 67 17.86 4.31 -25.48
CA LYS A 67 18.01 4.67 -26.91
C LYS A 67 18.05 6.19 -27.13
N ALA A 68 17.34 6.93 -26.31
CA ALA A 68 17.35 8.40 -26.32
C ALA A 68 18.58 9.01 -25.63
N GLY A 69 19.49 8.18 -25.08
CA GLY A 69 20.70 8.66 -24.38
C GLY A 69 20.43 9.31 -23.02
N ILE A 70 19.25 9.05 -22.45
CA ILE A 70 18.76 9.77 -21.26
C ILE A 70 19.29 9.15 -19.95
N ILE A 71 19.53 7.83 -19.93
CA ILE A 71 20.03 7.07 -18.78
C ILE A 71 21.24 6.22 -19.16
N ASN A 72 22.23 6.07 -18.27
CA ASN A 72 23.43 5.28 -18.55
C ASN A 72 23.28 3.82 -18.10
N GLY A 73 23.93 2.93 -18.84
CA GLY A 73 23.60 1.49 -18.86
C GLY A 73 24.04 0.64 -17.65
N ARG A 74 24.50 1.20 -16.52
CA ARG A 74 25.04 0.36 -15.42
C ARG A 74 24.10 0.26 -14.23
N ARG A 75 23.56 -0.95 -14.03
CA ARG A 75 22.98 -1.34 -12.73
C ARG A 75 24.10 -1.84 -11.81
N PRO A 76 24.12 -1.43 -10.54
CA PRO A 76 24.69 -2.26 -9.48
C PRO A 76 23.90 -3.57 -9.45
N ALA A 77 24.57 -4.70 -9.69
CA ALA A 77 23.94 -6.01 -9.58
C ALA A 77 23.72 -6.30 -8.09
N LEU A 78 22.47 -6.29 -7.64
CA LEU A 78 22.12 -6.94 -6.38
C LEU A 78 22.49 -8.42 -6.50
N PRO A 79 22.94 -9.08 -5.42
CA PRO A 79 23.25 -10.50 -5.45
C PRO A 79 21.99 -11.27 -5.87
N PHE A 80 22.06 -11.84 -7.07
CA PHE A 80 20.98 -12.63 -7.65
C PHE A 80 21.16 -14.07 -7.18
N THR A 81 20.27 -14.53 -6.30
CA THR A 81 20.20 -15.96 -5.95
C THR A 81 19.32 -16.67 -6.98
N PRO A 82 19.89 -17.49 -7.88
CA PRO A 82 19.11 -18.24 -8.85
C PRO A 82 18.16 -19.20 -8.14
N PHE A 83 17.12 -19.62 -8.86
CA PHE A 83 16.27 -20.69 -8.40
C PHE A 83 16.90 -22.03 -8.74
N ASP A 84 16.98 -22.92 -7.75
CA ASP A 84 17.35 -24.32 -8.00
C ASP A 84 16.20 -25.08 -8.69
N HIS A 85 16.51 -26.20 -9.34
CA HIS A 85 15.51 -27.03 -10.01
C HIS A 85 14.46 -27.56 -9.03
N SER A 86 14.89 -28.01 -7.85
CA SER A 86 14.00 -28.48 -6.78
C SER A 86 13.07 -27.36 -6.27
N GLU A 87 13.61 -26.15 -6.13
CA GLU A 87 12.88 -24.96 -5.73
C GLU A 87 11.82 -24.55 -6.77
N VAL A 88 12.13 -24.71 -8.06
CA VAL A 88 11.19 -24.48 -9.17
C VAL A 88 10.05 -25.49 -9.15
N GLU A 89 10.36 -26.78 -9.00
CA GLU A 89 9.34 -27.83 -8.96
C GLU A 89 8.43 -27.65 -7.74
N HIS A 90 9.00 -27.35 -6.56
CA HIS A 90 8.23 -27.05 -5.35
C HIS A 90 7.31 -25.84 -5.56
N LEU A 91 7.83 -24.75 -6.13
CA LEU A 91 7.03 -23.57 -6.45
C LEU A 91 5.85 -23.89 -7.37
N LEU A 92 6.09 -24.62 -8.47
CA LEU A 92 5.03 -24.98 -9.41
C LEU A 92 3.97 -25.85 -8.74
N ARG A 93 4.39 -26.89 -8.00
CA ARG A 93 3.46 -27.81 -7.33
C ARG A 93 2.58 -27.10 -6.30
N THR A 94 3.18 -26.26 -5.45
CA THR A 94 2.44 -25.52 -4.43
C THR A 94 1.46 -24.53 -5.07
N VAL A 95 1.89 -23.76 -6.08
CA VAL A 95 1.03 -22.74 -6.70
C VAL A 95 -0.10 -23.38 -7.51
N LEU A 96 0.18 -24.39 -8.33
CA LEU A 96 -0.84 -25.05 -9.16
C LEU A 96 -1.85 -25.82 -8.30
N GLY A 97 -1.41 -26.44 -7.19
CA GLY A 97 -2.30 -27.09 -6.23
C GLY A 97 -3.18 -26.08 -5.47
N ALA A 98 -2.59 -24.99 -4.99
CA ALA A 98 -3.33 -23.93 -4.30
C ALA A 98 -4.37 -23.26 -5.22
N GLN A 99 -4.04 -23.07 -6.50
CA GLN A 99 -4.99 -22.55 -7.49
C GLN A 99 -6.17 -23.50 -7.74
N ALA A 100 -5.97 -24.82 -7.68
CA ALA A 100 -7.07 -25.78 -7.79
C ALA A 100 -8.08 -25.66 -6.62
N GLN A 101 -7.63 -25.12 -5.49
CA GLN A 101 -8.45 -24.85 -4.30
C GLN A 101 -9.03 -23.42 -4.28
N GLY A 102 -8.86 -22.64 -5.36
CA GLY A 102 -9.33 -21.26 -5.44
C GLY A 102 -8.46 -20.23 -4.71
N VAL A 103 -7.26 -20.61 -4.24
CA VAL A 103 -6.33 -19.69 -3.60
C VAL A 103 -5.60 -18.86 -4.65
N SER A 104 -5.53 -17.55 -4.44
CA SER A 104 -4.81 -16.66 -5.35
C SER A 104 -3.30 -16.92 -5.30
N VAL A 105 -2.63 -16.80 -6.45
CA VAL A 105 -1.16 -16.93 -6.55
C VAL A 105 -0.45 -16.00 -5.57
N ARG A 106 -0.98 -14.79 -5.35
CA ARG A 106 -0.42 -13.83 -4.40
C ARG A 106 -0.48 -14.33 -2.96
N ARG A 107 -1.62 -14.88 -2.53
CA ARG A 107 -1.76 -15.43 -1.19
C ARG A 107 -0.84 -16.63 -0.98
N CYS A 108 -0.85 -17.58 -1.92
CA CYS A 108 0.04 -18.75 -1.89
C CYS A 108 1.52 -18.36 -1.80
N THR A 109 1.98 -17.45 -2.66
CA THR A 109 3.39 -17.01 -2.65
C THR A 109 3.77 -16.20 -1.41
N LEU A 110 2.81 -15.54 -0.75
CA LEU A 110 3.05 -14.84 0.52
C LEU A 110 3.25 -15.84 1.67
N GLU A 111 2.44 -16.90 1.70
CA GLU A 111 2.57 -18.01 2.64
C GLU A 111 3.90 -18.76 2.43
N MET A 112 4.29 -19.03 1.17
CA MET A 112 5.62 -19.58 0.83
C MET A 112 6.77 -18.68 1.29
N GLY A 113 6.57 -17.36 1.21
CA GLY A 113 7.51 -16.36 1.71
C GLY A 113 7.48 -16.17 3.23
N ARG A 114 6.66 -16.92 3.98
CA ARG A 114 6.44 -16.77 5.42
C ARG A 114 6.13 -15.33 5.84
N GLY A 115 5.37 -14.62 4.99
CA GLY A 115 5.02 -13.21 5.19
C GLY A 115 6.04 -12.19 4.67
N ASP A 116 7.24 -12.62 4.22
CA ASP A 116 8.18 -11.70 3.58
C ASP A 116 7.71 -11.34 2.16
N ARG A 117 7.47 -10.03 1.95
CA ARG A 117 7.04 -9.47 0.68
C ARG A 117 8.11 -9.60 -0.40
N SER A 118 9.39 -9.59 -0.03
CA SER A 118 10.49 -9.70 -0.99
C SER A 118 10.59 -11.13 -1.53
N ALA A 119 10.56 -12.14 -0.65
CA ALA A 119 10.44 -13.54 -1.02
C ALA A 119 9.17 -13.84 -1.83
N MET A 120 8.01 -13.32 -1.41
CA MET A 120 6.75 -13.44 -2.16
C MET A 120 6.89 -12.93 -3.60
N LEU A 121 7.45 -11.73 -3.80
CA LEU A 121 7.67 -11.19 -5.14
C LEU A 121 8.64 -12.04 -5.95
N ARG A 122 9.67 -12.61 -5.34
CA ARG A 122 10.62 -13.52 -6.01
C ARG A 122 9.88 -14.77 -6.52
N TYR A 123 9.08 -15.42 -5.68
CA TYR A 123 8.26 -16.58 -6.07
C TYR A 123 7.22 -16.25 -7.13
N GLN A 124 6.48 -15.15 -6.96
CA GLN A 124 5.46 -14.72 -7.92
C GLN A 124 6.05 -14.39 -9.29
N ASN A 125 7.19 -13.69 -9.33
CA ASN A 125 7.89 -13.38 -10.58
C ASN A 125 8.42 -14.64 -11.26
N LYS A 126 8.96 -15.58 -10.49
CA LYS A 126 9.44 -16.84 -11.02
C LYS A 126 8.30 -17.68 -11.61
N TYR A 127 7.19 -17.82 -10.90
CA TYR A 127 6.00 -18.52 -11.40
C TYR A 127 5.52 -17.91 -12.72
N ARG A 128 5.33 -16.59 -12.76
CA ARG A 128 4.92 -15.87 -13.98
C ARG A 128 5.88 -16.09 -15.15
N SER A 129 7.19 -16.07 -14.88
CA SER A 129 8.20 -16.34 -15.91
C SER A 129 8.10 -17.78 -16.42
N LEU A 130 7.95 -18.77 -15.53
CA LEU A 130 7.86 -20.18 -15.90
C LEU A 130 6.66 -20.46 -16.78
N VAL A 131 5.48 -19.95 -16.40
CA VAL A 131 4.25 -20.10 -17.20
C VAL A 131 4.40 -19.47 -18.59
N LYS A 132 5.11 -18.34 -18.70
CA LYS A 132 5.32 -17.65 -19.98
C LYS A 132 6.40 -18.29 -20.86
N THR A 133 7.55 -18.64 -20.29
CA THR A 133 8.76 -18.99 -21.07
C THR A 133 9.10 -20.48 -21.06
N HIS A 134 8.58 -21.26 -20.11
CA HIS A 134 8.88 -22.69 -19.96
C HIS A 134 7.60 -23.56 -19.87
N PRO A 135 6.72 -23.53 -20.88
CA PRO A 135 5.46 -24.28 -20.83
C PRO A 135 5.63 -25.80 -20.78
N ALA A 136 6.69 -26.34 -21.39
CA ALA A 136 6.97 -27.78 -21.35
C ALA A 136 7.21 -28.27 -19.90
N LEU A 137 7.96 -27.51 -19.10
CA LEU A 137 8.22 -27.83 -17.70
C LEU A 137 6.94 -27.79 -16.86
N VAL A 138 6.10 -26.78 -17.07
CA VAL A 138 4.84 -26.64 -16.34
C VAL A 138 3.90 -27.80 -16.65
N LYS A 139 3.78 -28.20 -17.93
CA LYS A 139 3.00 -29.37 -18.35
C LYS A 139 3.52 -30.67 -17.73
N GLU A 140 4.84 -30.83 -17.64
CA GLU A 140 5.45 -32.00 -17.02
C GLU A 140 5.13 -32.08 -15.52
N VAL A 141 5.20 -30.96 -14.80
CA VAL A 141 4.81 -30.91 -13.38
C VAL A 141 3.32 -31.22 -13.21
N ILE A 142 2.46 -30.71 -14.09
CA ILE A 142 1.02 -31.03 -14.09
C ILE A 142 0.80 -32.53 -14.31
N ARG A 143 1.51 -33.14 -15.27
CA ARG A 143 1.45 -34.59 -15.54
C ARG A 143 1.82 -35.39 -14.29
N LYS A 144 2.92 -35.04 -13.63
CA LYS A 144 3.34 -35.68 -12.37
C LYS A 144 2.28 -35.54 -11.28
N MET A 145 1.76 -34.33 -11.06
CA MET A 145 0.72 -34.08 -10.05
C MET A 145 -0.56 -34.89 -10.32
N ARG A 146 -1.00 -34.98 -11.59
CA ARG A 146 -2.14 -35.81 -11.98
C ARG A 146 -1.90 -37.30 -11.76
N GLN A 147 -0.69 -37.79 -12.03
CA GLN A 147 -0.31 -39.19 -11.76
C GLN A 147 -0.33 -39.52 -10.27
N GLU A 148 0.00 -38.55 -9.42
CA GLU A 148 -0.04 -38.68 -7.97
C GLU A 148 -1.44 -38.45 -7.38
N GLY A 149 -2.46 -38.17 -8.21
CA GLY A 149 -3.83 -37.91 -7.76
C GLY A 149 -4.03 -36.55 -7.07
N VAL A 150 -3.08 -35.62 -7.21
CA VAL A 150 -3.16 -34.28 -6.61
C VAL A 150 -3.94 -33.35 -7.54
N ALA A 151 -4.99 -32.71 -7.01
CA ALA A 151 -5.72 -31.68 -7.74
C ALA A 151 -4.79 -30.53 -8.14
N CYS A 152 -4.70 -30.23 -9.44
CA CYS A 152 -3.84 -29.19 -9.97
C CYS A 152 -4.59 -28.30 -10.97
N TYR A 153 -4.37 -26.99 -10.88
CA TYR A 153 -4.81 -26.05 -11.89
C TYR A 153 -3.90 -26.13 -13.11
N ASP A 154 -4.47 -26.13 -14.31
CA ASP A 154 -3.71 -26.07 -15.55
C ASP A 154 -3.82 -24.66 -16.15
N PRO A 155 -2.72 -23.88 -16.21
CA PRO A 155 -2.74 -22.51 -16.73
C PRO A 155 -2.88 -22.46 -18.26
N TYR A 156 -2.74 -23.59 -18.95
CA TYR A 156 -2.93 -23.74 -20.40
C TYR A 156 -4.26 -24.36 -20.76
N ASP A 157 -4.89 -25.07 -19.82
CA ASP A 157 -6.30 -25.49 -19.88
C ASP A 157 -7.22 -24.31 -19.54
N GLN A 158 -6.87 -23.13 -20.06
CA GLN A 158 -7.91 -22.18 -20.33
C GLN A 158 -8.78 -22.85 -21.37
N PRO A 159 -10.09 -23.02 -21.15
CA PRO A 159 -10.95 -23.22 -22.28
C PRO A 159 -10.60 -22.07 -23.23
N VAL A 160 -10.15 -22.41 -24.43
CA VAL A 160 -10.45 -21.55 -25.57
C VAL A 160 -11.90 -21.17 -25.30
N LYS A 161 -12.21 -19.89 -25.16
CA LYS A 161 -13.59 -19.44 -25.05
C LYS A 161 -14.27 -19.77 -26.39
N ILE A 162 -14.48 -21.06 -26.63
CA ILE A 162 -15.41 -21.61 -27.59
C ILE A 162 -16.72 -21.34 -26.91
N LYS A 163 -17.46 -20.41 -27.50
CA LYS A 163 -18.89 -20.25 -27.23
C LYS A 163 -19.52 -21.65 -27.29
N GLY A 164 -20.08 -22.10 -26.17
CA GLY A 164 -21.05 -23.19 -26.08
C GLY A 164 -20.56 -24.56 -26.55
N GLU A 165 -20.61 -25.56 -25.67
CA GLU A 165 -20.90 -26.91 -26.15
C GLU A 165 -22.25 -26.92 -26.87
N PRO A 166 -22.42 -27.73 -27.91
CA PRO A 166 -23.68 -27.85 -28.61
C PRO A 166 -24.64 -28.65 -27.73
N VAL A 167 -25.34 -27.95 -26.85
CA VAL A 167 -26.66 -28.42 -26.43
C VAL A 167 -27.50 -28.36 -27.70
N VAL A 168 -28.03 -29.50 -28.12
CA VAL A 168 -29.01 -29.58 -29.21
C VAL A 168 -30.30 -28.99 -28.65
N ASP A 169 -30.31 -27.66 -28.55
CA ASP A 169 -31.38 -26.87 -27.94
C ASP A 169 -32.40 -26.49 -29.02
N GLU A 170 -33.62 -26.14 -28.60
CA GLU A 170 -34.75 -25.68 -29.44
C GLU A 170 -34.33 -24.66 -30.52
N GLY A 171 -33.29 -23.87 -30.24
CA GLY A 171 -32.69 -22.92 -31.18
C GLY A 171 -32.05 -23.55 -32.43
N THR A 172 -31.54 -24.78 -32.36
CA THR A 172 -31.02 -25.51 -33.53
C THR A 172 -32.15 -25.96 -34.46
N ALA A 173 -33.29 -26.38 -33.92
CA ALA A 173 -34.48 -26.71 -34.69
C ALA A 173 -35.09 -25.47 -35.36
N LEU A 174 -35.14 -24.33 -34.65
CA LEU A 174 -35.60 -23.06 -35.21
C LEU A 174 -34.68 -22.55 -36.33
N LEU A 175 -33.37 -22.64 -36.15
CA LEU A 175 -32.38 -22.28 -37.19
C LEU A 175 -32.50 -23.16 -38.43
N MET A 176 -32.77 -24.46 -38.24
CA MET A 176 -32.95 -25.39 -39.35
C MET A 176 -34.25 -25.12 -40.11
N GLY A 177 -35.33 -24.77 -39.41
CA GLY A 177 -36.59 -24.32 -40.02
C GLY A 177 -36.45 -22.99 -40.78
N MET A 178 -35.78 -21.99 -40.18
CA MET A 178 -35.49 -20.72 -40.85
C MET A 178 -34.63 -20.92 -42.10
N ARG A 179 -33.65 -21.83 -42.06
CA ARG A 179 -32.83 -22.18 -43.22
C ARG A 179 -33.67 -22.74 -44.36
N GLN A 180 -34.58 -23.67 -44.06
CA GLN A 180 -35.49 -24.25 -45.05
C GLN A 180 -36.45 -23.24 -45.67
N ASP A 181 -36.93 -22.26 -44.88
CA ASP A 181 -37.82 -21.23 -45.41
C ASP A 181 -37.08 -20.15 -46.22
N LEU A 182 -35.83 -19.85 -45.86
CA LEU A 182 -34.96 -18.93 -46.60
C LEU A 182 -34.48 -19.53 -47.93
N GLU A 183 -34.26 -20.85 -48.00
CA GLU A 183 -33.90 -21.55 -49.25
C GLU A 183 -35.02 -21.51 -50.30
N LYS A 184 -36.28 -21.29 -49.90
CA LYS A 184 -37.43 -21.16 -50.82
C LYS A 184 -37.48 -19.81 -51.53
N ILE A 185 -36.67 -18.83 -51.11
CA ILE A 185 -36.64 -17.49 -51.71
C ILE A 185 -35.63 -17.48 -52.86
N PRO A 186 -36.07 -17.38 -54.13
CA PRO A 186 -35.16 -17.39 -55.27
C PRO A 186 -34.22 -16.18 -55.24
N GLY A 187 -32.91 -16.43 -55.33
CA GLY A 187 -31.87 -15.40 -55.32
C GLY A 187 -31.24 -15.13 -53.94
N LEU A 188 -31.71 -15.79 -52.87
CA LEU A 188 -31.13 -15.64 -51.54
C LEU A 188 -30.26 -16.86 -51.17
N HIS A 189 -28.97 -16.63 -50.92
CA HIS A 189 -28.08 -17.66 -50.36
C HIS A 189 -28.23 -17.69 -48.83
N ALA A 190 -29.14 -18.55 -48.36
CA ALA A 190 -29.49 -18.67 -46.94
C ALA A 190 -28.26 -18.87 -46.03
N ASP A 191 -27.28 -19.67 -46.46
CA ASP A 191 -26.07 -19.94 -45.69
C ASP A 191 -25.19 -18.69 -45.48
N GLN A 192 -24.94 -17.92 -46.54
CA GLN A 192 -24.13 -16.69 -46.45
C GLN A 192 -24.83 -15.61 -45.62
N PHE A 193 -26.16 -15.54 -45.69
CA PHE A 193 -26.96 -14.61 -44.92
C PHE A 193 -26.92 -14.94 -43.41
N LEU A 194 -27.11 -16.21 -43.05
CA LEU A 194 -27.05 -16.68 -41.67
C LEU A 194 -25.64 -16.55 -41.08
N ASP A 195 -24.60 -16.81 -41.88
CA ASP A 195 -23.19 -16.58 -41.47
C ASP A 195 -22.90 -15.10 -41.20
N GLY A 196 -23.46 -14.19 -42.01
CA GLY A 196 -23.38 -12.76 -41.79
C GLY A 196 -24.04 -12.32 -40.48
N LEU A 197 -25.25 -12.82 -40.20
CA LEU A 197 -25.96 -12.58 -38.94
C LEU A 197 -25.21 -13.13 -37.73
N MET A 198 -24.66 -14.34 -37.84
CA MET A 198 -23.88 -14.97 -36.77
C MET A 198 -22.59 -14.21 -36.47
N THR A 199 -21.94 -13.66 -37.50
CA THR A 199 -20.77 -12.78 -37.36
C THR A 199 -21.14 -11.48 -36.65
N LEU A 200 -22.26 -10.87 -37.02
CA LEU A 200 -22.75 -9.62 -36.41
C LEU A 200 -23.15 -9.82 -34.94
N ALA A 201 -23.88 -10.89 -34.65
CA ALA A 201 -24.28 -11.27 -33.29
C ALA A 201 -23.05 -11.59 -32.42
N SER A 202 -22.05 -12.26 -32.98
CA SER A 202 -20.79 -12.54 -32.30
C SER A 202 -20.01 -11.28 -31.97
N ALA A 203 -19.97 -10.31 -32.88
CA ALA A 203 -19.35 -9.01 -32.64
C ALA A 203 -20.09 -8.18 -31.57
N ALA A 204 -21.42 -8.25 -31.55
CA ALA A 204 -22.25 -7.56 -30.56
C ALA A 204 -22.07 -8.16 -29.14
N VAL A 205 -22.13 -9.49 -29.01
CA VAL A 205 -21.91 -10.18 -27.74
C VAL A 205 -20.49 -9.94 -27.22
N GLY A 206 -19.48 -9.97 -28.10
CA GLY A 206 -18.08 -9.71 -27.73
C GLY A 206 -17.86 -8.32 -27.13
N LYS A 207 -18.57 -7.29 -27.61
CA LYS A 207 -18.52 -5.92 -27.05
C LYS A 207 -19.20 -5.84 -25.68
N THR A 208 -20.35 -6.47 -25.50
CA THR A 208 -21.10 -6.48 -24.24
C THR A 208 -20.35 -7.24 -23.15
N SER A 209 -19.78 -8.41 -23.47
CA SER A 209 -18.96 -9.19 -22.55
C SER A 209 -17.68 -8.45 -22.15
N ARG A 210 -17.01 -7.76 -23.08
CA ARG A 210 -15.85 -6.91 -22.75
C ARG A 210 -16.21 -5.78 -21.78
N ARG A 211 -17.34 -5.10 -21.98
CA ARG A 211 -17.80 -4.05 -21.04
C ARG A 211 -18.02 -4.59 -19.64
N LYS A 212 -18.71 -5.73 -19.49
CA LYS A 212 -18.96 -6.36 -18.18
C LYS A 212 -17.65 -6.76 -17.48
N ILE A 213 -16.67 -7.30 -18.22
CA ILE A 213 -15.36 -7.64 -17.66
C ILE A 213 -14.63 -6.39 -17.14
N MET A 214 -14.65 -5.30 -17.92
CA MET A 214 -14.03 -4.03 -17.50
C MET A 214 -14.72 -3.41 -16.29
N GLU A 215 -16.04 -3.56 -16.17
CA GLU A 215 -16.80 -3.12 -14.99
C GLU A 215 -16.45 -3.95 -13.75
N LEU A 216 -16.35 -5.27 -13.88
CA LEU A 216 -15.93 -6.16 -12.80
C LEU A 216 -14.50 -5.83 -12.34
N ASP A 217 -13.56 -5.61 -13.26
CA ASP A 217 -12.21 -5.19 -12.94
C ASP A 217 -12.21 -3.84 -12.20
N ARG A 218 -13.04 -2.89 -12.64
CA ARG A 218 -13.18 -1.57 -11.98
C ARG A 218 -13.76 -1.71 -10.57
N ILE A 219 -14.73 -2.59 -10.36
CA ILE A 219 -15.31 -2.86 -9.03
C ILE A 219 -14.29 -3.53 -8.12
N SER A 220 -13.54 -4.52 -8.63
CA SER A 220 -12.48 -5.20 -7.88
C SER A 220 -11.42 -4.21 -7.41
N VAL A 221 -10.98 -3.29 -8.28
CA VAL A 221 -10.00 -2.26 -7.92
C VAL A 221 -10.56 -1.32 -6.84
N LYS A 222 -11.82 -0.92 -6.93
CA LYS A 222 -12.46 -0.09 -5.89
C LYS A 222 -12.52 -0.81 -4.54
N TYR A 223 -12.85 -2.10 -4.54
CA TYR A 223 -12.91 -2.92 -3.34
C TYR A 223 -11.53 -3.01 -2.67
N ASP A 224 -10.47 -3.30 -3.42
CA ASP A 224 -9.10 -3.35 -2.90
C ASP A 224 -8.66 -2.00 -2.30
N LEU A 225 -9.06 -0.90 -2.94
CA LEU A 225 -8.71 0.45 -2.49
C LEU A 225 -9.45 0.82 -1.18
N LEU A 226 -10.69 0.39 -1.04
CA LEU A 226 -11.45 0.53 0.20
C LEU A 226 -10.84 -0.31 1.33
N LEU A 227 -10.45 -1.55 1.03
CA LEU A 227 -9.79 -2.42 2.00
C LEU A 227 -8.47 -1.81 2.53
N LEU A 228 -7.65 -1.25 1.64
CA LEU A 228 -6.43 -0.54 2.06
C LEU A 228 -6.72 0.69 2.91
N ARG A 229 -7.84 1.38 2.66
CA ARG A 229 -8.24 2.55 3.46
C ARG A 229 -8.70 2.15 4.84
N THR A 230 -9.45 1.05 4.97
CA THR A 230 -9.89 0.53 6.27
C THR A 230 -8.71 0.06 7.10
N GLU A 231 -7.78 -0.69 6.52
CA GLU A 231 -6.54 -1.11 7.21
C GLU A 231 -5.73 0.10 7.72
N LYS A 232 -5.62 1.16 6.92
CA LYS A 232 -4.93 2.39 7.34
C LYS A 232 -5.63 3.08 8.51
N LEU A 233 -6.96 3.18 8.45
CA LEU A 233 -7.77 3.79 9.52
C LEU A 233 -7.71 2.97 10.81
N GLU A 234 -7.62 1.65 10.72
CA GLU A 234 -7.42 0.77 11.88
C GLU A 234 -6.05 1.00 12.51
N GLN A 235 -4.98 1.10 11.71
CA GLN A 235 -3.65 1.43 12.21
C GLN A 235 -3.60 2.80 12.89
N GLU A 236 -4.21 3.82 12.28
CA GLU A 236 -4.32 5.16 12.87
C GLU A 236 -5.09 5.11 14.21
N ASN A 237 -6.17 4.31 14.31
CA ASN A 237 -6.90 4.12 15.55
C ASN A 237 -6.07 3.44 16.64
N ILE A 238 -5.29 2.42 16.29
CA ILE A 238 -4.40 1.73 17.24
C ILE A 238 -3.37 2.73 17.79
N GLN A 239 -2.72 3.50 16.92
CA GLN A 239 -1.76 4.52 17.33
C GLN A 239 -2.38 5.58 18.24
N LEU A 240 -3.59 6.06 17.93
CA LEU A 240 -4.31 7.03 18.76
C LEU A 240 -4.66 6.44 20.14
N ARG A 241 -5.07 5.16 20.21
CA ARG A 241 -5.37 4.49 21.47
C ARG A 241 -4.11 4.33 22.34
N GLU A 242 -2.98 3.97 21.73
CA GLU A 242 -1.69 3.90 22.43
C GLU A 242 -1.23 5.27 22.94
N ALA A 243 -1.39 6.32 22.13
CA ALA A 243 -1.09 7.69 22.52
C ALA A 243 -2.00 8.18 23.66
N LEU A 244 -3.29 7.87 23.62
CA LEU A 244 -4.22 8.18 24.72
C LEU A 244 -3.87 7.42 26.00
N ALA A 245 -3.46 6.15 25.89
CA ALA A 245 -3.03 5.36 27.03
C ALA A 245 -1.75 5.92 27.68
N SER A 246 -0.77 6.33 26.87
CA SER A 246 0.46 6.95 27.36
C SER A 246 0.19 8.30 28.02
N TYR A 247 -0.66 9.14 27.40
CA TYR A 247 -1.06 10.42 27.96
C TYR A 247 -1.83 10.26 29.28
N SER A 248 -2.75 9.29 29.36
CA SER A 248 -3.46 8.96 30.62
C SER A 248 -2.50 8.54 31.72
N LYS A 249 -1.45 7.75 31.40
CA LYS A 249 -0.43 7.35 32.36
C LYS A 249 0.38 8.55 32.86
N SER A 250 0.78 9.45 31.97
CA SER A 250 1.49 10.69 32.33
C SER A 250 0.62 11.61 33.20
N LEU A 251 -0.67 11.75 32.90
CA LEU A 251 -1.61 12.51 33.73
C LEU A 251 -1.75 11.92 35.14
N LYS A 252 -1.86 10.59 35.27
CA LYS A 252 -1.88 9.93 36.59
C LYS A 252 -0.60 10.18 37.38
N GLN A 253 0.55 10.18 36.71
CA GLN A 253 1.84 10.45 37.34
C GLN A 253 1.93 11.90 37.82
N ALA A 254 1.58 12.87 36.96
CA ALA A 254 1.53 14.28 37.33
C ALA A 254 0.54 14.55 38.47
N GLY A 255 -0.59 13.84 38.52
CA GLY A 255 -1.53 13.88 39.65
C GLY A 255 -0.89 13.47 40.98
N LYS A 256 -0.15 12.36 40.99
CA LYS A 256 0.58 11.90 42.18
C LYS A 256 1.67 12.90 42.62
N GLU A 257 2.37 13.49 41.66
CA GLU A 257 3.39 14.50 41.94
C GLU A 257 2.78 15.77 42.54
N ASN A 258 1.65 16.24 42.01
CA ASN A 258 0.92 17.38 42.58
C ASN A 258 0.38 17.08 43.98
N GLU A 259 -0.09 15.87 44.23
CA GLU A 259 -0.55 15.46 45.56
C GLU A 259 0.62 15.44 46.57
N ALA A 260 1.78 14.90 46.17
CA ALA A 260 2.99 14.93 46.98
C ALA A 260 3.49 16.35 47.25
N LEU A 261 3.45 17.24 46.25
CA LEU A 261 3.78 18.66 46.42
C LEU A 261 2.80 19.36 47.36
N SER A 262 1.50 19.06 47.24
CA SER A 262 0.46 19.63 48.12
C SER A 262 0.69 19.21 49.58
N GLN A 263 1.00 17.94 49.83
CA GLN A 263 1.39 17.45 51.16
C GLN A 263 2.66 18.16 51.68
N ARG A 264 3.66 18.35 50.83
CA ARG A 264 4.91 19.06 51.19
C ARG A 264 4.64 20.51 51.57
N ILE A 265 3.80 21.20 50.81
CA ILE A 265 3.38 22.58 51.09
C ILE A 265 2.65 22.64 52.44
N GLU A 266 1.76 21.68 52.73
CA GLU A 266 1.02 21.67 53.98
C GLU A 266 1.93 21.47 55.20
N VAL A 267 2.88 20.54 55.13
CA VAL A 267 3.91 20.36 56.18
C VAL A 267 4.75 21.63 56.36
N LEU A 268 5.09 22.33 55.27
CA LEU A 268 5.85 23.58 55.35
C LEU A 268 5.01 24.71 55.98
N LYS A 269 3.71 24.79 55.68
CA LYS A 269 2.80 25.73 56.36
C LYS A 269 2.73 25.44 57.84
N GLU A 270 2.53 24.18 58.24
CA GLU A 270 2.49 23.79 59.67
C GLU A 270 3.76 24.19 60.42
N LYS A 271 4.93 24.10 59.78
CA LYS A 271 6.22 24.49 60.40
C LYS A 271 6.45 26.00 60.42
N THR A 272 5.95 26.73 59.44
CA THR A 272 6.21 28.18 59.29
C THR A 272 5.16 29.04 60.01
N LEU A 273 3.92 28.57 60.13
CA LEU A 273 2.83 29.29 60.80
C LEU A 273 3.14 29.63 62.28
N PRO A 274 3.74 28.72 63.08
CA PRO A 274 4.16 29.02 64.45
C PRO A 274 5.28 30.07 64.49
N VAL A 275 6.25 29.99 63.56
CA VAL A 275 7.36 30.95 63.47
C VAL A 275 6.86 32.35 63.14
N PHE A 276 5.94 32.47 62.17
CA PHE A 276 5.32 33.75 61.85
C PHE A 276 4.45 34.28 63.00
N THR A 277 3.76 33.40 63.74
CA THR A 277 2.96 33.78 64.90
C THR A 277 3.83 34.30 66.04
N LEU A 278 4.92 33.58 66.36
CA LEU A 278 5.94 34.00 67.33
C LEU A 278 6.59 35.32 66.93
N ALA A 279 6.97 35.48 65.65
CA ALA A 279 7.55 36.73 65.16
C ALA A 279 6.58 37.92 65.30
N ARG A 280 5.28 37.72 64.99
CA ARG A 280 4.25 38.75 65.21
C ARG A 280 4.07 39.08 66.70
N GLN A 281 4.10 38.07 67.55
CA GLN A 281 3.98 38.26 69.00
C GLN A 281 5.18 39.03 69.55
N LEU A 282 6.41 38.68 69.17
CA LEU A 282 7.62 39.40 69.54
C LEU A 282 7.63 40.85 69.06
N VAL A 283 7.14 41.13 67.85
CA VAL A 283 6.98 42.51 67.36
C VAL A 283 5.98 43.29 68.21
N LYS A 284 4.86 42.66 68.59
CA LYS A 284 3.83 43.28 69.45
C LYS A 284 4.33 43.51 70.88
N GLU A 285 5.09 42.57 71.43
CA GLU A 285 5.71 42.68 72.75
C GLU A 285 6.81 43.76 72.75
N ASN A 286 7.64 43.84 71.71
CA ASN A 286 8.64 44.90 71.57
C ASN A 286 7.99 46.28 71.35
N SER A 287 6.90 46.39 70.60
CA SER A 287 6.18 47.66 70.46
C SER A 287 5.55 48.11 71.78
N ALA A 288 4.96 47.17 72.54
CA ALA A 288 4.39 47.46 73.86
C ALA A 288 5.49 47.80 74.89
N ALA A 289 6.64 47.14 74.84
CA ALA A 289 7.79 47.48 75.66
C ALA A 289 8.33 48.88 75.32
N MET A 290 8.46 49.22 74.03
CA MET A 290 8.84 50.56 73.61
C MET A 290 7.85 51.63 74.11
N GLU A 291 6.54 51.36 74.06
CA GLU A 291 5.53 52.27 74.64
C GLU A 291 5.63 52.39 76.17
N MET A 292 5.95 51.30 76.89
CA MET A 292 6.16 51.32 78.34
C MET A 292 7.45 52.05 78.78
N PHE A 293 8.50 52.00 77.96
CA PHE A 293 9.76 52.71 78.21
C PHE A 293 9.77 54.14 77.63
N GLN A 294 8.74 54.52 76.88
CA GLN A 294 8.57 55.87 76.32
C GLN A 294 8.65 57.00 77.37
N PRO A 295 8.05 56.88 78.57
CA PRO A 295 8.17 57.89 79.62
C PRO A 295 9.60 57.99 80.18
N LEU A 296 10.36 56.89 80.17
CA LEU A 296 11.76 56.85 80.61
C LEU A 296 12.67 57.50 79.57
N VAL A 297 12.41 57.29 78.27
CA VAL A 297 13.12 57.94 77.17
C VAL A 297 12.78 59.45 77.10
N GLU A 298 11.54 59.83 77.40
CA GLU A 298 11.15 61.24 77.52
C GLU A 298 11.77 61.90 78.76
N ALA A 299 11.84 61.20 79.89
CA ALA A 299 12.54 61.67 81.08
C ALA A 299 14.06 61.81 80.85
N GLU A 300 14.68 60.88 80.11
CA GLU A 300 16.10 60.93 79.74
C GLU A 300 16.39 62.10 78.79
N LYS A 301 15.47 62.42 77.87
CA LYS A 301 15.53 63.64 77.05
C LYS A 301 15.38 64.92 77.87
N MET A 302 14.51 64.94 78.88
CA MET A 302 14.34 66.08 79.79
C MET A 302 15.55 66.30 80.72
N ILE A 303 16.35 65.25 80.99
CA ILE A 303 17.59 65.35 81.79
C ILE A 303 18.80 65.70 80.90
N ALA A 304 18.73 65.44 79.60
CA ALA A 304 19.80 65.68 78.63
C ALA A 304 19.76 67.06 77.93
N GLU A 305 18.74 67.89 78.19
CA GLU A 305 18.74 69.31 77.80
C GLU A 305 19.04 70.18 79.05
N PRO A 306 20.05 71.05 79.02
CA PRO A 306 20.46 71.88 80.18
C PRO A 306 19.44 72.97 80.56
#